data_AF-A0A5B9FVC7-F1
#
_entry.id   AF-A0A5B9FVC7-F1
#
_cell.length_a   1.000
_cell.length_b   1.000
_cell.length_c   1.000
_cell.angle_alpha   90.00
_cell.angle_beta   90.00
_cell.angle_gamma   90.00
#
_symmetry.space_group_name_H-M   'P 1'
#
loop_
_entity.id
_entity.type
_entity.pdbx_description
1 polymer ?
#
loop_
_entity_poly.entity_id
_entity_poly.type
_entity_poly.pdbx_seq_one_letter_code
_entity_poly.pdbx_strand_id
1 'polypeptide(L)'
;MKLVLLIPTVVLMAISGYNLSVEFTKTGEANYLIFKAVHLTVLIISILCTAVIIRSMFKIKYVEIPETNSNKNYNELELQHS
;
A
#
# COMPACT_ATOMS: atom_id res chain seq x y z
N MET A 1 7.65 4.77 3.46
CA MET A 1 8.06 3.40 3.08
C MET A 1 6.87 2.42 3.05
N LYS A 2 5.74 2.79 2.41
CA LYS A 2 4.56 1.92 2.37
C LYS A 2 4.69 0.79 1.32
N LEU A 3 5.57 0.98 0.33
CA LEU A 3 5.92 -0.01 -0.69
C LEU A 3 6.48 -1.32 -0.12
N VAL A 4 7.24 -1.25 0.98
CA VAL A 4 7.82 -2.44 1.62
C VAL A 4 6.73 -3.36 2.18
N LEU A 5 5.59 -2.79 2.58
CA LEU A 5 4.44 -3.54 3.10
C LEU A 5 3.69 -4.34 2.01
N LEU A 6 3.90 -4.00 0.72
CA LEU A 6 3.30 -4.75 -0.39
C LEU A 6 4.02 -6.07 -0.67
N ILE A 7 5.31 -6.17 -0.37
CA ILE A 7 6.10 -7.37 -0.67
C ILE A 7 5.50 -8.62 0.00
N PRO A 8 5.26 -8.65 1.32
CA PRO A 8 4.68 -9.84 1.95
C PRO A 8 3.24 -10.12 1.50
N THR A 9 2.44 -9.10 1.18
CA THR A 9 1.06 -9.30 0.73
C THR A 9 0.99 -9.89 -0.68
N VAL A 10 1.87 -9.44 -1.58
CA VAL A 10 1.98 -9.98 -2.94
C VAL A 10 2.50 -11.42 -2.93
N VAL A 11 3.46 -11.74 -2.06
CA VAL A 11 3.95 -13.12 -1.90
C VAL A 11 2.85 -14.05 -1.40
N LEU A 12 2.10 -13.64 -0.37
CA LEU A 12 0.95 -14.41 0.14
C LEU A 12 -0.13 -14.59 -0.93
N MET A 13 -0.40 -13.55 -1.72
CA MET A 13 -1.35 -13.60 -2.83
C MET A 13 -0.91 -14.59 -3.91
N ALA A 14 0.37 -14.61 -4.27
CA ALA A 14 0.92 -15.54 -5.24
C ALA A 14 0.86 -17.00 -4.76
N ILE A 15 1.26 -17.27 -3.51
CA ILE A 15 1.26 -18.63 -2.94
C ILE A 15 -0.18 -19.15 -2.81
N SER A 16 -1.10 -18.34 -2.27
CA SER A 16 -2.51 -18.74 -2.13
C SER A 16 -3.19 -18.95 -3.48
N GLY A 17 -2.92 -18.08 -4.47
CA GLY A 17 -3.42 -18.24 -5.83
C GLY A 17 -2.90 -19.51 -6.51
N TYR A 18 -1.60 -19.80 -6.38
CA TYR A 18 -1.01 -21.02 -6.91
C TYR A 18 -1.64 -22.26 -6.26
N ASN A 19 -1.70 -22.32 -4.93
CA ASN A 19 -2.30 -23.44 -4.21
C ASN A 19 -3.76 -23.66 -4.62
N LEU A 20 -4.56 -22.59 -4.69
CA LEU A 20 -5.95 -22.67 -5.09
C LEU A 20 -6.11 -23.17 -6.53
N SER A 21 -5.25 -22.72 -7.46
CA SER A 21 -5.24 -23.18 -8.85
C SER A 21 -4.95 -24.69 -8.98
N VAL A 22 -4.02 -25.20 -8.17
CA VAL A 22 -3.69 -26.63 -8.12
C VAL A 22 -4.86 -27.41 -7.49
N GLU A 23 -5.45 -26.90 -6.42
CA GLU A 23 -6.60 -27.54 -5.76
C GLU A 23 -7.83 -27.62 -6.67
N PHE A 24 -8.04 -26.68 -7.59
CA PHE A 24 -9.12 -26.80 -8.58
C PHE A 24 -9.01 -28.05 -9.46
N THR A 25 -7.80 -28.52 -9.71
CA THR A 25 -7.54 -29.74 -10.52
C THR A 25 -7.62 -31.04 -9.70
N LYS A 26 -7.60 -30.94 -8.36
CA LYS A 26 -7.67 -32.09 -7.46
C LYS A 26 -9.09 -32.23 -6.90
N THR A 27 -9.81 -33.24 -7.36
CA THR A 27 -11.12 -33.66 -6.81
C THR A 27 -11.02 -35.09 -6.31
N GLY A 28 -11.22 -35.31 -5.01
CA GLY A 28 -11.28 -36.66 -4.41
C GLY A 28 -10.55 -36.85 -3.09
N GLU A 29 -9.74 -35.89 -2.63
CA GLU A 29 -9.08 -35.98 -1.33
C GLU A 29 -10.02 -35.58 -0.18
N ALA A 30 -9.94 -36.28 0.96
CA ALA A 30 -10.67 -35.87 2.16
C ALA A 30 -10.24 -34.44 2.56
N ASN A 31 -11.22 -33.58 2.86
CA ASN A 31 -11.05 -32.16 3.23
C ASN A 31 -10.72 -31.18 2.08
N TYR A 32 -10.79 -31.58 0.81
CA TYR A 32 -10.49 -30.70 -0.33
C TYR A 32 -11.30 -29.37 -0.35
N LEU A 33 -12.55 -29.39 0.13
CA LEU A 33 -13.37 -28.17 0.24
C LEU A 33 -12.84 -27.19 1.28
N ILE A 34 -12.31 -27.69 2.40
CA ILE A 34 -11.79 -26.87 3.50
C ILE A 34 -10.51 -26.17 3.04
N PHE A 35 -9.60 -26.89 2.39
CA PHE A 35 -8.37 -26.30 1.86
C PHE A 35 -8.66 -25.22 0.80
N LYS A 36 -9.61 -25.49 -0.12
CA LYS A 36 -10.07 -24.49 -1.09
C LYS A 36 -10.62 -23.24 -0.42
N ALA A 37 -11.45 -23.41 0.62
CA ALA A 37 -12.03 -22.29 1.35
C ALA A 37 -10.94 -21.47 2.08
N VAL A 38 -9.95 -22.12 2.68
CA VAL A 38 -8.82 -21.45 3.34
C VAL A 38 -7.99 -20.67 2.33
N HIS A 39 -7.60 -21.27 1.21
CA HIS A 39 -6.80 -20.56 0.21
C HIS A 39 -7.57 -19.43 -0.46
N LEU A 40 -8.87 -19.61 -0.71
CA LEU A 40 -9.73 -18.54 -1.22
C LEU A 40 -9.87 -17.37 -0.25
N THR A 41 -10.04 -17.64 1.06
CA THR A 41 -10.15 -16.57 2.07
C THR A 41 -8.84 -15.81 2.24
N VAL A 42 -7.69 -16.51 2.27
CA VAL A 42 -6.36 -15.87 2.30
C VAL A 42 -6.16 -15.00 1.06
N LEU A 43 -6.55 -15.49 -0.11
CA LEU A 43 -6.46 -14.73 -1.37
C LEU A 43 -7.29 -13.44 -1.29
N ILE A 44 -8.56 -13.53 -0.87
CA ILE A 44 -9.45 -12.35 -0.73
C ILE A 44 -8.86 -11.34 0.26
N ILE A 45 -8.39 -11.78 1.43
CA ILE A 45 -7.78 -10.90 2.43
C ILE A 45 -6.54 -10.20 1.86
N SER A 46 -5.68 -10.93 1.15
CA SER A 46 -4.47 -10.37 0.54
C SER A 46 -4.77 -9.30 -0.51
N ILE A 47 -5.83 -9.48 -1.30
CA ILE A 47 -6.32 -8.49 -2.29
C ILE A 47 -6.83 -7.24 -1.56
N LEU A 48 -7.64 -7.41 -0.53
CA LEU A 48 -8.18 -6.29 0.26
C LEU A 48 -7.07 -5.48 0.93
N CYS A 49 -6.11 -6.14 1.56
CA CYS A 49 -4.93 -5.48 2.14
C CYS A 49 -4.14 -4.71 1.09
N THR A 50 -3.89 -5.32 -0.06
CA THR A 50 -3.18 -4.69 -1.18
C THR A 50 -3.92 -3.42 -1.64
N ALA A 51 -5.25 -3.48 -1.83
CA ALA A 51 -6.05 -2.34 -2.22
C ALA A 51 -5.99 -1.19 -1.18
N VAL A 52 -6.03 -1.51 0.11
CA VAL A 52 -5.91 -0.51 1.20
C VAL A 52 -4.51 0.12 1.22
N ILE A 53 -3.44 -0.66 1.04
CA ILE A 53 -2.07 -0.15 1.01
C ILE A 53 -1.88 0.79 -0.18
N ILE A 54 -2.34 0.39 -1.37
CA ILE A 54 -2.30 1.21 -2.58
C ILE A 54 -3.07 2.52 -2.35
N ARG A 55 -4.32 2.46 -1.85
CA ARG A 55 -5.10 3.67 -1.51
C ARG A 55 -4.38 4.56 -0.50
N SER A 56 -3.69 3.98 0.48
CA SER A 56 -2.91 4.70 1.49
C SER A 56 -1.67 5.38 0.89
N MET A 57 -1.11 4.87 -0.20
CA MET A 57 0.03 5.49 -0.88
C MET A 57 -0.37 6.75 -1.67
N PHE A 58 -1.56 6.77 -2.25
CA PHE A 58 -2.06 7.91 -3.03
C PHE A 58 -2.75 8.99 -2.19
N LYS A 59 -2.80 8.85 -0.85
CA LYS A 59 -3.30 9.91 0.02
C LYS A 59 -2.31 11.07 0.02
N ILE A 60 -2.60 12.09 -0.78
CA ILE A 60 -1.84 13.35 -0.86
C ILE A 60 -1.82 13.96 0.55
N LYS A 61 -0.64 14.04 1.15
CA LYS A 61 -0.44 14.91 2.31
C LYS A 61 -0.33 16.33 1.76
N TYR A 62 -1.30 17.17 2.09
CA TYR A 62 -1.07 18.61 2.04
C TYR A 62 0.05 18.91 3.03
N VAL A 63 1.24 19.17 2.49
CA VAL A 63 2.33 19.75 3.28
C VAL A 63 2.08 21.24 3.17
N GLU A 64 1.65 21.87 4.26
CA GLU A 64 1.68 23.32 4.37
C GLU A 64 3.13 23.73 4.14
N ILE A 65 3.41 24.36 3.01
CA ILE A 65 4.72 24.93 2.71
C ILE A 65 4.82 26.12 3.67
N PRO A 66 5.72 26.10 4.67
CA PRO A 66 5.91 27.27 5.51
C PRO A 66 6.31 28.41 4.58
N GLU A 67 5.50 29.47 4.55
CA GLU A 67 5.85 30.70 3.85
C GLU A 67 7.21 31.13 4.40
N THR A 68 8.24 30.96 3.57
CA THR A 68 9.56 31.50 3.88
C THR A 68 9.35 33.00 3.91
N ASN A 69 9.37 33.58 5.11
CA ASN A 69 9.46 35.02 5.34
C ASN A 69 10.80 35.55 4.79
N SER A 70 10.98 35.50 3.47
CA SER A 70 12.13 36.05 2.74
C SER A 70 11.77 37.40 2.14
N ASN A 71 11.14 38.29 2.93
CA ASN A 71 10.88 39.64 2.44
C ASN A 71 10.76 40.72 3.54
N LYS A 72 11.63 40.68 4.55
CA LYS A 72 11.73 41.77 5.53
C LYS A 72 13.12 42.35 5.72
N ASN A 73 14.17 41.76 5.15
CA ASN A 73 15.55 42.23 5.37
C ASN A 73 16.13 43.07 4.22
N TYR A 74 15.44 43.20 3.09
CA TYR A 74 15.89 44.04 1.97
C TYR A 74 15.41 45.50 2.07
N ASN A 75 14.25 45.75 2.69
CA ASN A 75 13.72 47.12 2.85
C ASN A 75 14.42 47.91 3.96
N GLU A 76 14.99 47.27 4.98
CA GLU A 76 15.69 47.99 6.06
C GLU A 76 17.08 48.48 5.63
N LEU A 77 17.71 47.85 4.63
CA LEU A 77 19.00 48.27 4.10
C LEU A 77 18.89 49.43 3.10
N GLU A 78 17.77 49.55 2.36
CA GLU A 78 17.54 50.69 1.46
C GLU A 78 17.10 51.96 2.20
N LEU A 79 16.46 51.83 3.37
CA LEU A 79 16.01 52.98 4.17
C LEU A 79 17.11 53.65 5.02
N GLN A 80 18.27 53.01 5.21
CA GLN A 80 19.41 53.62 5.92
C GLN A 80 20.34 54.44 5.01
N HIS A 81 20.09 54.45 3.70
CA HIS A 81 20.93 55.11 2.70
C HIS A 81 20.24 56.27 1.96
N SER A 82 19.08 56.75 2.45
CA SER A 82 18.41 57.98 1.97
C SER A 82 18.37 59.04 3.05
#